data_AF-A0AAJ6DAE2-F1
#
_entry.id   AF-A0AAJ6DAE2-F1
#
_cell.length_a   1.000
_cell.length_b   1.000
_cell.length_c   1.000
_cell.angle_alpha   90.00
_cell.angle_beta   90.00
_cell.angle_gamma   90.00
#
_symmetry.space_group_name_H-M   'P 1'
#
loop_
_entity.id
_entity.type
_entity.pdbx_description
1 polymer ?
#
loop_
_entity_poly.entity_id
_entity_poly.type
_entity_poly.pdbx_seq_one_letter_code
_entity_poly.pdbx_strand_id
1 'polypeptide(L)'
;MANGSPPASMYWIKNGISLSYEHANYCYEKSKIEALNKKELNKFLYLDDKFNKNPIDMINNHKDEYKEYNNLMNKISLLHRQCFYDLGYRFRAPLYWCLAQDGDNTRICTENMKYRN
;
A
#
# COMPACT_ATOMS: atom_id res chain seq x y z
N MET A 1 14.50 4.29 21.57
CA MET A 1 13.70 3.37 20.73
C MET A 1 12.79 4.24 19.89
N ALA A 2 13.15 4.49 18.62
CA ALA A 2 12.35 5.35 17.75
C ALA A 2 11.22 4.49 17.17
N ASN A 3 9.98 4.80 17.55
CA ASN A 3 8.81 4.35 16.80
C ASN A 3 8.94 5.03 15.43
N GLY A 4 9.13 4.24 14.37
CA GLY A 4 9.28 4.78 13.02
C GLY A 4 8.07 5.61 12.60
N SER A 5 8.22 6.34 11.50
CA SER A 5 7.18 7.14 10.86
C SER A 5 5.84 6.38 10.75
N PRO A 6 4.69 7.03 11.05
CA PRO A 6 3.37 6.41 10.88
C PRO A 6 3.13 5.93 9.44
N PRO A 7 2.29 4.90 9.23
CA PRO A 7 2.03 4.38 7.90
C PRO A 7 1.30 5.39 7.02
N ALA A 8 1.61 5.36 5.72
CA ALA A 8 1.05 6.29 4.74
C ALA A 8 -0.48 6.30 4.67
N SER A 9 -1.14 5.18 5.03
CA SER A 9 -2.59 5.04 5.06
C SER A 9 -3.27 6.05 5.99
N MET A 10 -2.59 6.50 7.06
CA MET A 10 -3.13 7.49 8.00
C MET A 10 -3.29 8.89 7.38
N TYR A 11 -2.61 9.16 6.27
CA TYR A 11 -2.66 10.45 5.61
C TYR A 11 -3.71 10.53 4.50
N TRP A 12 -4.52 9.50 4.30
CA TRP A 12 -5.69 9.57 3.43
C TRP A 12 -6.88 10.08 4.21
N ILE A 13 -7.28 11.32 3.93
CA ILE A 13 -8.29 12.06 4.71
C ILE A 13 -9.49 12.44 3.83
N LYS A 14 -10.70 12.20 4.33
CA LYS A 14 -11.96 12.66 3.75
C LYS A 14 -12.76 13.40 4.83
N ASN A 15 -13.11 14.65 4.60
CA ASN A 15 -13.86 15.48 5.56
C ASN A 15 -13.26 15.51 6.98
N GLY A 16 -11.92 15.54 7.09
CA GLY A 16 -11.21 15.53 8.37
C GLY A 16 -11.09 14.15 9.04
N ILE A 17 -11.65 13.10 8.43
CA ILE A 17 -11.64 11.72 8.96
C ILE A 17 -10.63 10.88 8.17
N SER A 18 -9.83 10.09 8.89
CA SER A 18 -8.89 9.14 8.28
C SER A 18 -9.59 7.99 7.58
N LEU A 19 -8.92 7.39 6.60
CA LEU A 19 -9.36 6.20 5.90
C LEU A 19 -9.84 5.11 6.87
N SER A 20 -11.11 4.72 6.74
CA SER A 20 -11.69 3.62 7.53
C SER A 20 -11.21 2.26 7.04
N TYR A 21 -11.20 1.26 7.93
CA TYR A 21 -10.88 -0.12 7.57
C TYR A 21 -11.77 -0.66 6.45
N GLU A 22 -13.08 -0.37 6.50
CA GLU A 22 -14.04 -0.79 5.48
C GLU A 22 -13.67 -0.27 4.09
N HIS A 23 -13.38 1.02 3.96
CA HIS A 23 -12.96 1.60 2.67
C HIS A 23 -11.57 1.09 2.24
N ALA A 24 -10.65 0.92 3.19
CA ALA A 24 -9.33 0.36 2.92
C ALA A 24 -9.44 -1.05 2.33
N ASN A 25 -10.27 -1.90 2.94
CA ASN A 25 -10.53 -3.27 2.53
C ASN A 25 -11.28 -3.34 1.20
N TYR A 26 -12.33 -2.52 1.03
CA TYR A 26 -13.05 -2.41 -0.24
C TYR A 26 -12.11 -2.08 -1.40
N CYS A 27 -11.27 -1.05 -1.23
CA CYS A 27 -10.34 -0.66 -2.28
C CYS A 27 -9.24 -1.71 -2.49
N TYR A 28 -8.79 -2.42 -1.45
CA TYR A 28 -7.82 -3.50 -1.58
C TYR A 28 -8.38 -4.64 -2.44
N GLU A 29 -9.58 -5.14 -2.10
CA GLU A 29 -10.24 -6.21 -2.85
C GLU A 29 -10.53 -5.80 -4.30
N LYS A 30 -11.06 -4.58 -4.50
CA LYS A 30 -11.33 -4.04 -5.83
C LYS A 30 -10.05 -3.96 -6.67
N SER A 31 -9.00 -3.37 -6.11
CA SER A 31 -7.72 -3.17 -6.82
C SER A 31 -7.03 -4.48 -7.14
N LYS A 32 -7.14 -5.48 -6.26
CA LYS A 32 -6.62 -6.83 -6.48
C LYS A 32 -7.26 -7.51 -7.67
N ILE A 33 -8.59 -7.39 -7.81
CA ILE A 33 -9.34 -7.96 -8.94
C ILE A 33 -9.06 -7.19 -10.25
N GLU A 34 -8.92 -5.87 -10.19
CA GLU A 34 -8.68 -5.04 -11.37
C GLU A 34 -7.23 -5.07 -11.86
N ALA A 35 -6.24 -5.16 -10.96
CA ALA A 35 -4.82 -5.07 -11.30
C ALA A 35 -4.23 -6.37 -11.84
N LEU A 36 -4.82 -7.52 -11.49
CA LEU A 36 -4.22 -8.84 -11.72
C LEU A 36 -5.10 -9.70 -12.62
N ASN A 37 -4.49 -10.38 -13.58
CA ASN A 37 -5.20 -11.45 -14.30
C ASN A 37 -5.38 -12.71 -13.42
N LYS A 38 -6.18 -13.68 -13.89
CA LYS A 38 -6.48 -14.91 -13.12
C LYS A 38 -5.23 -15.67 -12.64
N LYS A 39 -4.18 -15.77 -13.46
CA LYS A 39 -2.94 -16.47 -13.10
C LYS A 39 -2.18 -15.69 -12.04
N GLU A 40 -2.05 -14.39 -12.23
CA GLU A 40 -1.41 -13.49 -11.27
C GLU A 40 -2.15 -13.45 -9.93
N LEU A 41 -3.48 -13.43 -9.94
CA LEU A 41 -4.30 -13.45 -8.73
C LEU A 41 -4.08 -14.74 -7.93
N ASN A 42 -4.11 -15.91 -8.57
CA ASN A 42 -3.86 -17.18 -7.88
C ASN A 42 -2.45 -17.23 -7.28
N LYS A 43 -1.45 -16.74 -8.03
CA LYS A 43 -0.08 -16.65 -7.55
C LYS A 43 0.05 -15.67 -6.38
N PHE A 44 -0.61 -14.53 -6.48
CA PHE A 44 -0.66 -13.53 -5.42
C PHE A 44 -1.26 -14.11 -4.14
N LEU A 45 -2.41 -14.78 -4.21
CA LEU A 45 -3.05 -15.39 -3.04
C LEU A 45 -2.15 -16.41 -2.34
N TYR A 46 -1.42 -17.23 -3.11
CA TYR A 46 -0.43 -18.15 -2.55
C TYR A 46 0.72 -17.41 -1.85
N LEU A 47 1.28 -16.40 -2.51
CA LEU A 47 2.40 -15.63 -1.97
C LEU A 47 1.99 -14.79 -0.74
N ASP A 48 0.77 -14.26 -0.74
CA ASP A 48 0.21 -13.48 0.36
C ASP A 48 -0.03 -14.35 1.60
N ASP A 49 -0.59 -15.55 1.43
CA ASP A 49 -0.70 -16.54 2.52
C ASP A 49 0.67 -16.92 3.08
N LYS A 50 1.65 -17.16 2.20
CA LYS A 50 3.03 -17.48 2.61
C LYS A 50 3.68 -16.32 3.37
N PHE A 51 3.53 -15.09 2.88
CA PHE A 51 4.03 -13.89 3.53
C PHE A 51 3.39 -13.72 4.91
N ASN A 52 2.07 -13.82 5.02
CA ASN A 52 1.34 -13.66 6.27
C ASN A 52 1.70 -14.72 7.33
N LYS A 53 2.08 -15.93 6.91
CA LYS A 53 2.55 -16.99 7.81
C LYS A 53 3.93 -16.72 8.38
N ASN A 54 4.88 -16.26 7.55
CA ASN A 54 6.23 -15.96 8.01
C ASN A 54 6.93 -14.91 7.12
N PRO A 55 6.73 -13.61 7.40
CA PRO A 55 7.33 -12.55 6.60
C PRO A 55 8.85 -12.58 6.59
N ILE A 56 9.46 -12.86 7.76
CA ILE A 56 10.91 -12.84 7.96
C ILE A 56 11.58 -13.93 7.10
N ASP A 57 11.02 -15.13 7.12
CA ASP A 57 11.51 -16.24 6.31
C ASP A 57 11.37 -15.94 4.81
N MET A 58 10.22 -15.41 4.39
CA MET A 58 10.01 -15.07 2.98
C MET A 58 11.02 -14.02 2.48
N ILE A 59 11.27 -12.98 3.29
CA ILE A 59 12.23 -11.91 2.98
C ILE A 59 13.67 -12.44 2.91
N ASN A 60 14.08 -13.27 3.88
CA ASN A 60 15.48 -13.66 4.03
C ASN A 60 15.86 -14.88 3.19
N ASN A 61 14.97 -15.87 3.10
CA ASN A 61 15.24 -17.20 2.53
C ASN A 61 14.56 -17.45 1.19
N HIS A 62 13.49 -16.70 0.87
CA HIS A 62 12.69 -16.88 -0.36
C HIS A 62 12.68 -15.62 -1.24
N LYS A 63 13.86 -15.06 -1.53
CA LYS A 63 14.02 -13.74 -2.18
C LYS A 63 13.29 -13.59 -3.51
N ASP A 64 13.27 -14.62 -4.35
CA ASP A 64 12.59 -14.56 -5.66
C ASP A 64 11.07 -14.50 -5.50
N GLU A 65 10.51 -15.29 -4.58
CA GLU A 65 9.10 -15.25 -4.25
C GLU A 65 8.70 -13.93 -3.58
N TYR A 66 9.56 -13.40 -2.71
CA TYR A 66 9.37 -12.08 -2.11
C TYR A 66 9.40 -10.96 -3.15
N LYS A 67 10.32 -11.03 -4.12
CA LYS A 67 10.38 -10.09 -5.23
C LYS A 67 9.13 -10.17 -6.10
N GLU A 68 8.66 -11.37 -6.41
CA GLU A 68 7.42 -11.59 -7.17
C GLU A 68 6.20 -11.04 -6.42
N TYR A 69 6.11 -11.33 -5.11
CA TYR A 69 5.06 -10.80 -4.24
C TYR A 69 5.04 -9.27 -4.25
N ASN A 70 6.19 -8.62 -4.05
CA ASN A 70 6.31 -7.17 -4.08
C ASN A 70 5.91 -6.57 -5.44
N ASN A 71 6.27 -7.23 -6.54
CA ASN A 71 5.88 -6.76 -7.87
C ASN A 71 4.36 -6.79 -8.06
N LEU A 72 3.69 -7.85 -7.60
CA LEU A 72 2.23 -7.95 -7.64
C LEU A 72 1.58 -6.93 -6.70
N MET A 73 2.10 -6.77 -5.48
CA MET A 73 1.62 -5.73 -4.55
C MET A 73 1.77 -4.32 -5.11
N ASN A 74 2.86 -4.03 -5.82
CA ASN A 74 3.07 -2.73 -6.44
C ASN A 74 1.99 -2.44 -7.50
N LYS A 75 1.60 -3.43 -8.32
CA LYS A 75 0.48 -3.30 -9.27
C LYS A 75 -0.83 -2.98 -8.54
N ILE A 76 -1.15 -3.72 -7.48
CA ILE A 76 -2.36 -3.51 -6.67
C ILE A 76 -2.34 -2.10 -6.06
N SER A 77 -1.21 -1.68 -5.48
CA SER A 77 -1.07 -0.41 -4.76
C SER A 77 -1.33 0.82 -5.64
N LEU A 78 -1.06 0.74 -6.95
CA LEU A 78 -1.31 1.85 -7.87
C LEU A 78 -2.81 2.12 -8.03
N LEU A 79 -3.62 1.06 -8.20
CA LEU A 79 -5.07 1.18 -8.27
C LEU A 79 -5.69 1.48 -6.90
N HIS A 80 -5.08 0.96 -5.82
CA HIS A 80 -5.55 1.15 -4.45
C HIS A 80 -5.66 2.63 -4.07
N ARG A 81 -4.64 3.41 -4.43
CA ARG A 81 -4.58 4.85 -4.19
C ARG A 81 -5.58 5.63 -5.04
N GLN A 82 -5.80 5.21 -6.29
CA GLN A 82 -6.84 5.78 -7.14
C GLN A 82 -8.22 5.56 -6.53
N CYS A 83 -8.51 4.35 -6.03
CA CYS A 83 -9.78 4.03 -5.40
C CYS A 83 -10.06 4.92 -4.17
N PHE A 84 -9.05 5.19 -3.33
CA PHE A 84 -9.20 6.15 -2.22
C PHE A 84 -9.59 7.54 -2.72
N TYR A 85 -8.91 8.01 -3.77
CA TYR A 85 -9.19 9.31 -4.37
C TYR A 85 -10.62 9.39 -4.91
N ASP A 86 -11.07 8.35 -5.60
CA ASP A 86 -12.42 8.24 -6.17
C ASP A 86 -13.51 8.19 -5.08
N LEU A 87 -13.20 7.60 -3.92
CA LEU A 87 -14.07 7.65 -2.73
C LEU A 87 -14.09 9.02 -2.04
N GLY A 88 -13.30 9.99 -2.52
CA GLY A 88 -13.23 11.36 -2.00
C GLY A 88 -12.15 11.59 -0.94
N TYR A 89 -11.24 10.64 -0.73
CA TYR A 89 -10.07 10.87 0.12
C TYR A 89 -9.02 11.71 -0.62
N ARG A 90 -8.22 12.45 0.14
CA ARG A 90 -7.03 13.16 -0.35
C ARG A 90 -5.82 12.77 0.46
N PHE A 91 -4.68 12.69 -0.18
CA PHE A 91 -3.42 12.43 0.49
C PHE A 91 -2.90 13.72 1.15
N ARG A 92 -2.89 13.76 2.47
CA ARG A 92 -2.60 14.94 3.31
C ARG A 92 -1.42 14.69 4.26
N ALA A 93 -0.34 14.06 3.76
CA ALA A 93 0.85 13.86 4.57
C ALA A 93 1.57 15.19 4.85
N PRO A 94 1.99 15.45 6.10
CA PRO A 94 2.72 16.66 6.44
C PRO A 94 4.15 16.60 5.91
N LEU A 95 4.74 17.78 5.64
CA LEU A 95 6.08 17.87 5.03
C LEU A 95 7.16 17.18 5.87
N TYR A 96 7.11 17.31 7.20
CA TYR A 96 8.09 16.66 8.08
C TYR A 96 8.08 15.13 7.93
N TRP A 97 6.91 14.54 7.68
CA TRP A 97 6.79 13.09 7.45
C TRP A 97 7.40 12.71 6.10
N CYS A 98 7.10 13.49 5.05
CA CYS A 98 7.67 13.27 3.71
C CYS A 98 9.21 13.36 3.69
N LEU A 99 9.82 14.15 4.59
CA LEU A 99 11.27 14.38 4.65
C LEU A 99 11.99 13.49 5.68
N ALA A 100 11.24 12.67 6.43
CA ALA A 100 11.83 11.79 7.41
C ALA A 100 12.73 10.74 6.72
N GLN A 101 13.88 10.46 7.33
CA GLN A 101 14.92 9.59 6.77
C GLN A 101 14.71 8.10 7.12
N ASP A 102 13.61 7.78 7.79
CA ASP A 102 13.25 6.44 8.23
C ASP A 102 12.26 5.78 7.25
N GLY A 103 12.78 5.34 6.11
CA GLY A 103 12.04 4.56 5.11
C GLY A 103 11.72 5.32 3.82
N ASP A 104 10.64 4.92 3.16
CA ASP A 104 10.30 5.34 1.79
C ASP A 104 9.37 6.58 1.74
N ASN A 105 9.27 7.36 2.82
CA ASN A 105 8.26 8.42 2.95
C ASN A 105 8.34 9.47 1.84
N THR A 106 9.55 9.88 1.45
CA THR A 106 9.76 10.83 0.35
C THR A 106 9.17 10.31 -0.95
N ARG A 107 9.46 9.04 -1.30
CA ARG A 107 8.92 8.40 -2.51
C ARG A 107 7.40 8.33 -2.45
N ILE A 108 6.84 7.90 -1.32
CA ILE A 108 5.38 7.82 -1.12
C ILE A 108 4.74 9.20 -1.30
N CYS A 109 5.32 10.27 -0.74
CA CYS A 109 4.79 11.61 -0.91
C CYS A 109 4.83 12.08 -2.37
N THR A 110 5.92 11.81 -3.08
CA THR A 110 6.05 12.14 -4.51
C THR A 110 5.01 11.41 -5.35
N GLU A 111 4.85 10.09 -5.17
CA GLU A 111 3.87 9.27 -5.89
C GLU A 111 2.42 9.73 -5.66
N ASN A 112 2.12 10.22 -4.45
CA ASN A 112 0.77 10.62 -4.04
C ASN A 112 0.48 12.11 -4.20
N MET A 113 1.42 12.90 -4.70
CA MET A 113 1.26 14.34 -4.86
C MET A 113 0.05 14.70 -5.72
N LYS A 114 -0.24 13.88 -6.75
CA LYS A 114 -1.41 14.00 -7.62
C LYS A 114 -2.77 13.82 -6.93
N TYR A 115 -2.79 13.22 -5.74
CA TYR A 115 -4.02 12.95 -4.97
C TYR A 115 -4.26 13.99 -3.86
N ARG A 116 -3.55 15.11 -3.87
CA ARG A 116 -3.68 16.18 -2.86
C ARG A 116 -4.91 17.06 -3.05
N ASN A 117 -5.39 17.21 -4.27
CA ASN A 117 -6.47 18.12 -4.68
C ASN A 117 -7.58 17.36 -5.36
#